data_AF-A0A7C4NIL5-F1
#
_entry.id   AF-A0A7C4NIL5-F1
#
_cell.length_a   1.000
_cell.length_b   1.000
_cell.length_c   1.000
_cell.angle_alpha   90.00
_cell.angle_beta   90.00
_cell.angle_gamma   90.00
#
_symmetry.space_group_name_H-M   'P 1'
#
loop_
_entity.id
_entity.type
_entity.pdbx_description
1 polymer ?
#
loop_
_entity_poly.entity_id
_entity_poly.type
_entity_poly.pdbx_seq_one_letter_code
_entity_poly.pdbx_strand_id
1 'polypeptide(L)'
;ANVWRATGKIEAMLLALIGDLGKGILSVFLAQKFFPDQILPQTLAAFFAVAGHNWPIFLKFKGGRGLATSAGILLYLNWKALFLILLVIGFCIFLTELLMKKRLKLEGNLRQKIKGLFTIFISQVLGRVIGILAAVILIFFLYPTTFKIIFPAAILAGIKHIKRTKTFLEGKLV
;
A
#
# COMPACT_ATOMS: atom_id res chain seq x y z
N ALA A 1 6.21 8.55 -4.12
CA ALA A 1 5.55 8.98 -5.38
C ALA A 1 5.27 10.48 -5.44
N ASN A 2 4.44 11.06 -4.55
CA ASN A 2 4.13 12.49 -4.62
C ASN A 2 5.35 13.38 -4.31
N VAL A 3 6.17 13.01 -3.32
CA VAL A 3 7.40 13.73 -2.97
C VAL A 3 8.39 13.76 -4.14
N TRP A 4 8.59 12.61 -4.81
CA TRP A 4 9.40 12.52 -6.03
C TRP A 4 8.90 13.47 -7.13
N ARG A 5 7.60 13.49 -7.40
CA ARG A 5 7.00 14.38 -8.42
C ARG A 5 7.16 15.86 -8.08
N ALA A 6 7.15 16.23 -6.80
CA ALA A 6 7.25 17.61 -6.36
C ALA A 6 8.71 18.11 -6.29
N THR A 7 9.65 17.23 -5.93
CA THR A 7 11.04 17.63 -5.61
C THR A 7 12.08 17.17 -6.62
N GLY A 8 11.79 16.12 -7.39
CA GLY A 8 12.75 15.47 -8.29
C GLY A 8 13.91 14.76 -7.59
N LYS A 9 13.93 14.72 -6.25
CA LYS A 9 15.05 14.22 -5.44
C LYS A 9 14.74 12.83 -4.87
N ILE A 10 15.64 11.87 -5.08
CA ILE A 10 15.46 10.47 -4.64
C ILE A 10 15.57 10.43 -3.11
N GLU A 11 16.50 11.19 -2.57
CA GLU A 11 16.82 11.30 -1.14
C GLU A 11 15.58 11.78 -0.37
N ALA A 12 14.91 12.83 -0.86
CA ALA A 12 13.68 13.34 -0.26
C ALA A 12 12.55 12.30 -0.28
N MET A 13 12.45 11.52 -1.36
CA MET A 13 11.48 10.43 -1.45
C MET A 13 11.77 9.31 -0.45
N LEU A 14 13.04 8.91 -0.31
CA LEU A 14 13.46 7.85 0.62
C LEU A 14 13.25 8.29 2.07
N LEU A 15 13.60 9.52 2.41
CA LEU A 15 13.38 10.07 3.75
C LEU A 15 11.88 10.08 4.10
N ALA A 16 11.03 10.52 3.17
CA ALA A 16 9.59 10.49 3.38
C ALA A 16 9.06 9.05 3.56
N LEU A 17 9.58 8.10 2.78
CA LEU A 17 9.22 6.68 2.89
C LEU A 17 9.62 6.10 4.25
N ILE A 18 10.86 6.35 4.69
CA ILE A 18 11.37 5.89 5.98
C ILE A 18 10.55 6.51 7.12
N GLY A 19 10.26 7.81 7.06
CA GLY A 19 9.41 8.47 8.06
C GLY A 19 7.99 7.90 8.12
N ASP A 20 7.38 7.63 6.96
CA ASP A 20 6.03 7.06 6.88
C ASP A 20 5.97 5.60 7.34
N LEU A 21 7.00 4.79 7.05
CA LEU A 21 7.14 3.43 7.57
C LEU A 21 7.38 3.46 9.09
N GLY A 22 8.35 4.26 9.52
CA GLY A 22 8.81 4.38 10.90
C GLY A 22 7.70 4.78 11.84
N LYS A 23 6.85 5.76 11.48
CA LYS A 23 5.71 6.13 12.33
C LYS A 23 4.66 5.02 12.47
N GLY A 24 4.47 4.20 11.44
CA GLY A 24 3.56 3.05 11.50
C GLY A 24 4.10 1.91 12.36
N ILE A 25 5.40 1.64 12.26
CA ILE A 25 6.10 0.69 13.15
C ILE A 25 6.00 1.18 14.59
N LEU A 26 6.39 2.43 14.83
CA LEU A 26 6.45 3.03 16.16
C LEU A 26 5.08 3.05 16.84
N SER A 27 4.00 3.36 16.10
CA SER A 27 2.66 3.40 16.69
C SER A 27 2.24 2.07 17.30
N VAL A 28 2.47 0.96 16.59
CA VAL A 28 2.04 -0.36 17.07
C VAL A 28 3.03 -0.96 18.05
N PHE A 29 4.33 -0.66 17.90
CA PHE A 29 5.35 -0.97 18.91
C PHE A 29 5.00 -0.38 20.28
N LEU A 30 4.67 0.92 20.33
CA LEU A 30 4.29 1.57 21.58
C LEU A 30 3.00 0.97 22.15
N ALA A 31 2.01 0.66 21.32
CA ALA A 31 0.78 0.01 21.77
C ALA A 31 1.07 -1.36 22.41
N GLN A 32 1.92 -2.19 21.81
CA GLN A 32 2.31 -3.49 22.40
C GLN A 32 3.14 -3.34 23.67
N LYS A 33 4.01 -2.32 23.74
CA LYS A 33 4.86 -2.08 24.91
C LYS A 33 4.04 -1.68 26.14
N PHE A 34 3.04 -0.82 25.97
CA PHE A 34 2.21 -0.34 27.08
C PHE A 34 0.97 -1.20 27.36
N PHE A 35 0.46 -1.90 26.33
CA PHE A 35 -0.71 -2.76 26.42
C PHE A 35 -0.42 -4.13 25.77
N PRO A 36 0.42 -4.96 26.42
CA PRO A 36 0.80 -6.26 25.87
C PRO A 36 -0.43 -7.15 25.68
N ASP A 37 -0.40 -7.98 24.63
CA ASP A 37 -1.44 -8.95 24.27
C ASP A 37 -2.85 -8.41 24.01
N GLN A 38 -3.04 -7.09 24.07
CA GLN A 38 -4.33 -6.45 23.78
C GLN A 38 -4.41 -6.04 22.31
N ILE A 39 -5.40 -6.58 21.61
CA ILE A 39 -5.64 -6.27 20.19
C ILE A 39 -6.17 -4.84 20.02
N LEU A 40 -7.08 -4.39 20.89
CA LEU A 40 -7.78 -3.11 20.72
C LEU A 40 -6.82 -1.90 20.70
N PRO A 41 -5.86 -1.73 21.65
CA PRO A 41 -4.90 -0.64 21.61
C PRO A 41 -4.03 -0.66 20.35
N GLN A 42 -3.63 -1.85 19.88
CA GLN A 42 -2.85 -2.01 18.64
C GLN A 42 -3.67 -1.58 17.42
N THR A 43 -4.94 -1.99 17.35
CA THR A 43 -5.87 -1.61 16.28
C THR A 43 -6.10 -0.10 16.25
N LEU A 44 -6.31 0.52 17.41
CA LEU A 44 -6.50 1.97 17.51
C LEU A 44 -5.21 2.72 17.10
N ALA A 45 -4.05 2.27 17.56
CA ALA A 45 -2.77 2.87 17.18
C ALA A 45 -2.53 2.78 15.66
N ALA A 46 -2.76 1.61 15.06
CA ALA A 46 -2.68 1.42 13.61
C ALA A 46 -3.65 2.34 12.85
N PHE A 47 -4.90 2.40 13.30
CA PHE A 47 -5.95 3.24 12.72
C PHE A 47 -5.56 4.73 12.75
N PHE A 48 -5.19 5.26 13.92
CA PHE A 48 -4.85 6.67 14.07
C PHE A 48 -3.54 7.05 13.38
N ALA A 49 -2.56 6.15 13.31
CA ALA A 49 -1.34 6.39 12.53
C ALA A 49 -1.65 6.60 11.04
N VAL A 50 -2.52 5.75 10.46
CA VAL A 50 -2.95 5.90 9.06
C VAL A 50 -3.87 7.10 8.89
N ALA A 51 -4.81 7.33 9.82
CA ALA A 51 -5.69 8.50 9.78
C ALA A 51 -4.89 9.81 9.81
N GLY A 52 -3.92 9.93 10.71
CA GLY A 52 -3.03 11.09 10.81
C GLY A 52 -2.17 11.31 9.57
N HIS A 53 -1.74 10.24 8.87
CA HIS A 53 -1.06 10.37 7.58
C HIS A 53 -2.03 10.82 6.46
N ASN A 54 -3.26 10.30 6.44
CA ASN A 54 -4.24 10.57 5.38
C ASN A 54 -4.87 11.97 5.50
N TRP A 55 -5.09 12.41 6.72
CA TRP A 55 -5.75 13.67 7.07
C TRP A 55 -5.00 14.39 8.22
N PRO A 56 -3.75 14.82 8.00
CA PRO A 56 -2.98 15.55 9.00
C PRO A 56 -3.61 16.93 9.22
N ILE A 57 -3.77 17.30 10.49
CA ILE A 57 -4.35 18.57 10.92
C ILE A 57 -3.53 19.75 10.36
N PHE A 58 -2.20 19.65 10.41
CA PHE A 58 -1.27 20.68 9.94
C PHE A 58 -1.34 20.98 8.44
N LEU A 59 -1.88 20.05 7.63
CA LEU A 59 -2.07 20.26 6.19
C LEU A 59 -3.55 20.42 5.83
N LYS A 60 -4.38 20.94 6.76
CA LYS A 60 -5.82 21.16 6.55
C LYS A 60 -6.53 19.88 6.08
N PHE A 61 -6.17 18.74 6.68
CA PHE A 61 -6.67 17.40 6.35
C PHE A 61 -6.36 16.93 4.90
N LYS A 62 -5.39 17.55 4.23
CA LYS A 62 -4.91 17.16 2.89
C LYS A 62 -3.59 16.39 2.98
N GLY A 63 -3.68 15.11 3.34
CA GLY A 63 -2.52 14.21 3.44
C GLY A 63 -2.37 13.21 2.30
N GLY A 64 -1.50 12.23 2.53
CA GLY A 64 -1.22 11.11 1.63
C GLY A 64 -2.31 10.03 1.66
N ARG A 65 -1.94 8.80 1.28
CA ARG A 65 -2.89 7.66 1.15
C ARG A 65 -2.65 6.52 2.10
N GLY A 66 -1.63 6.63 2.96
CA GLY A 66 -1.44 5.71 4.07
C GLY A 66 -0.76 4.40 3.69
N LEU A 67 -0.53 4.11 2.40
CA LEU A 67 0.09 2.84 1.97
C LEU A 67 1.45 2.56 2.64
N ALA A 68 2.34 3.56 2.72
CA ALA A 68 3.63 3.40 3.38
C ALA A 68 3.47 3.19 4.90
N THR A 69 2.55 3.91 5.54
CA THR A 69 2.26 3.73 6.97
C THR A 69 1.63 2.37 7.28
N SER A 70 0.69 1.91 6.46
CA SER A 70 0.12 0.56 6.54
C SER A 70 1.17 -0.53 6.32
N ALA A 71 2.10 -0.33 5.37
CA ALA A 71 3.21 -1.24 5.17
C ALA A 71 4.15 -1.30 6.37
N GLY A 72 4.42 -0.16 7.04
CA GLY A 72 5.22 -0.11 8.26
C GLY A 72 4.56 -0.87 9.41
N ILE A 73 3.25 -0.68 9.60
CA ILE A 73 2.47 -1.42 10.59
C ILE A 73 2.55 -2.94 10.32
N LEU A 74 2.33 -3.36 9.08
CA LEU A 74 2.42 -4.77 8.69
C LEU A 74 3.83 -5.33 8.83
N LEU A 75 4.86 -4.55 8.51
CA LEU A 75 6.25 -4.96 8.66
C LEU A 75 6.58 -5.31 10.11
N TYR A 76 6.09 -4.50 11.05
CA TYR A 76 6.28 -4.74 12.48
C TYR A 76 5.43 -5.90 13.00
N LEU A 77 4.13 -5.94 12.65
CA LEU A 77 3.22 -6.99 13.13
C LEU A 77 3.55 -8.37 12.56
N ASN A 78 3.79 -8.44 11.25
CA ASN A 78 4.06 -9.68 10.55
C ASN A 78 4.64 -9.42 9.14
N TRP A 79 5.97 -9.42 9.04
CA TRP A 79 6.67 -9.23 7.77
C TRP A 79 6.31 -10.28 6.71
N LYS A 80 5.94 -11.51 7.10
CA LYS A 80 5.49 -12.55 6.17
C LYS A 80 4.14 -12.19 5.54
N ALA A 81 3.22 -11.61 6.33
CA ALA A 81 1.94 -11.13 5.82
C ALA A 81 2.13 -9.98 4.81
N LEU A 82 3.05 -9.04 5.09
CA LEU A 82 3.41 -7.98 4.14
C LEU A 82 3.96 -8.56 2.83
N PHE A 83 4.91 -9.50 2.92
CA PHE A 83 5.48 -10.14 1.73
C PHE A 83 4.42 -10.90 0.92
N LEU A 84 3.52 -11.62 1.58
CA LEU A 84 2.41 -12.30 0.94
C LEU A 84 1.50 -11.33 0.17
N ILE A 85 1.13 -10.19 0.76
CA ILE A 85 0.34 -9.16 0.07
C ILE A 85 1.04 -8.70 -1.21
N LEU A 86 2.32 -8.36 -1.12
CA LEU A 86 3.09 -7.86 -2.25
C LEU A 86 3.19 -8.91 -3.36
N LEU A 87 3.41 -10.16 -2.98
CA LEU A 87 3.48 -11.29 -3.90
C LEU A 87 2.13 -11.52 -4.60
N VAL A 88 1.03 -11.60 -3.86
CA VAL A 88 -0.31 -11.85 -4.42
C VAL A 88 -0.72 -10.71 -5.35
N ILE A 89 -0.51 -9.45 -4.94
CA ILE A 89 -0.78 -8.30 -5.80
C ILE A 89 0.08 -8.34 -7.07
N GLY A 90 1.38 -8.60 -6.94
CA GLY A 90 2.28 -8.67 -8.08
C GLY A 90 1.93 -9.80 -9.04
N PHE A 91 1.57 -10.96 -8.50
CA PHE A 91 1.14 -12.13 -9.28
C PHE A 91 -0.17 -11.85 -10.03
N CYS A 92 -1.17 -11.26 -9.38
CA CYS A 92 -2.43 -10.91 -10.05
C CYS A 92 -2.24 -9.86 -11.14
N ILE A 93 -1.36 -8.86 -10.95
CA ILE A 93 -0.97 -7.90 -11.99
C ILE A 93 -0.35 -8.62 -13.18
N PHE A 94 0.61 -9.50 -12.92
CA PHE A 94 1.30 -10.24 -13.98
C PHE A 94 0.35 -11.15 -14.76
N LEU A 95 -0.50 -11.90 -14.05
CA LEU A 95 -1.48 -12.80 -14.66
C LEU A 95 -2.52 -12.05 -15.50
N THR A 96 -3.06 -10.94 -14.99
CA THR A 96 -4.02 -10.13 -15.74
C THR A 96 -3.40 -9.50 -16.99
N GLU A 97 -2.14 -9.06 -16.94
CA GLU A 97 -1.42 -8.61 -18.13
C GLU A 97 -1.24 -9.74 -19.16
N LEU A 98 -0.84 -10.93 -18.70
CA LEU A 98 -0.66 -12.10 -19.56
C LEU A 98 -1.97 -12.50 -20.26
N LEU A 99 -3.08 -12.50 -19.53
CA LEU A 99 -4.41 -12.82 -20.06
C LEU A 99 -4.93 -11.75 -21.03
N MET A 100 -4.69 -10.48 -20.73
CA MET A 100 -5.14 -9.37 -21.58
C MET A 100 -4.32 -9.25 -22.88
N LYS A 101 -3.17 -9.96 -23.01
CA LYS A 101 -2.27 -10.07 -24.18
C LYS A 101 -1.88 -8.77 -24.90
N LYS A 102 -2.28 -7.60 -24.39
CA LYS A 102 -2.27 -6.33 -25.14
C LYS A 102 -0.93 -5.59 -25.10
N ARG A 103 -0.01 -5.89 -24.17
CA ARG A 103 1.22 -5.07 -24.00
C ARG A 103 2.53 -5.84 -23.72
N LEU A 104 2.56 -7.17 -23.74
CA LEU A 104 3.82 -7.93 -23.59
C LEU A 104 4.64 -7.94 -24.89
N LYS A 105 4.99 -6.77 -25.41
CA LYS A 105 6.10 -6.64 -26.37
C LYS A 105 7.39 -6.54 -25.57
N LEU A 106 7.91 -7.69 -25.14
CA LEU A 106 9.22 -7.82 -24.49
C LEU A 106 10.35 -7.93 -25.53
N GLU A 107 10.24 -7.21 -26.64
CA GLU A 107 11.29 -7.13 -27.65
C GLU A 107 12.15 -5.89 -27.38
N GLY A 108 13.47 -6.07 -27.36
CA GLY A 108 14.43 -5.02 -27.06
C GLY A 108 15.43 -5.34 -25.95
N ASN A 109 16.34 -4.39 -25.70
CA ASN A 109 17.43 -4.53 -24.74
C ASN A 109 16.94 -4.66 -23.29
N LEU A 110 17.76 -5.19 -22.38
CA LEU A 110 17.44 -5.40 -20.95
C LEU A 110 16.79 -4.18 -20.28
N ARG A 111 17.27 -2.97 -20.60
CA ARG A 111 16.72 -1.71 -20.08
C ARG A 111 15.30 -1.40 -20.56
N GLN A 112 14.97 -1.77 -21.80
CA GLN A 112 13.63 -1.63 -22.36
C GLN A 112 12.68 -2.68 -21.76
N LYS A 113 13.16 -3.91 -21.55
CA LYS A 113 12.41 -4.95 -20.82
C LYS A 113 12.06 -4.52 -19.40
N ILE A 114 13.03 -3.99 -18.65
CA ILE A 114 12.80 -3.46 -17.29
C ILE A 114 11.78 -2.32 -17.32
N LYS A 115 11.95 -1.33 -18.21
CA LYS A 115 10.97 -0.22 -18.34
C LYS A 115 9.57 -0.72 -18.71
N GLY A 116 9.45 -1.67 -19.63
CA GLY A 116 8.19 -2.28 -20.03
C GLY A 116 7.50 -2.96 -18.86
N LEU A 117 8.25 -3.75 -18.08
CA LEU A 117 7.75 -4.40 -16.88
C LEU A 117 7.26 -3.38 -15.83
N PHE A 118 8.03 -2.33 -15.56
CA PHE A 118 7.61 -1.26 -14.65
C PHE A 118 6.32 -0.56 -15.12
N THR A 119 6.17 -0.37 -16.44
CA THR A 119 4.99 0.27 -17.01
C THR A 119 3.74 -0.59 -16.80
N ILE A 120 3.84 -1.90 -16.99
CA ILE A 120 2.76 -2.88 -16.74
C ILE A 120 2.26 -2.78 -15.29
N PHE A 121 3.18 -2.80 -14.32
CA PHE A 121 2.83 -2.70 -12.90
C PHE A 121 2.14 -1.37 -12.54
N ILE A 122 2.42 -0.30 -13.29
CA ILE A 122 1.81 1.01 -13.07
C ILE A 122 0.44 1.10 -13.75
N SER A 123 0.26 0.53 -14.94
CA SER A 123 -0.95 0.67 -15.75
C SER A 123 -2.08 -0.29 -15.35
N GLN A 124 -1.75 -1.49 -14.86
CA GLN A 124 -2.75 -2.51 -14.55
C GLN A 124 -3.55 -2.19 -13.28
N VAL A 125 -4.68 -1.50 -13.45
CA VAL A 125 -5.62 -1.23 -12.35
C VAL A 125 -6.39 -2.50 -11.98
N LEU A 126 -6.83 -3.29 -12.96
CA LEU A 126 -7.65 -4.49 -12.73
C LEU A 126 -6.91 -5.53 -11.88
N GLY A 127 -5.69 -5.90 -12.27
CA GLY A 127 -4.85 -6.83 -11.50
C GLY A 127 -4.56 -6.37 -10.07
N ARG A 128 -4.41 -5.06 -9.85
CA ARG A 128 -4.24 -4.51 -8.49
C ARG A 128 -5.48 -4.67 -7.64
N VAL A 129 -6.67 -4.37 -8.18
CA VAL A 129 -7.93 -4.51 -7.42
C VAL A 129 -8.15 -5.97 -7.04
N ILE A 130 -8.01 -6.89 -8.01
CA ILE A 130 -8.14 -8.34 -7.77
C ILE A 130 -7.12 -8.81 -6.74
N GLY A 131 -5.85 -8.42 -6.90
CA GLY A 131 -4.79 -8.79 -5.97
C GLY A 131 -5.00 -8.27 -4.55
N ILE A 132 -5.51 -7.05 -4.38
CA ILE A 132 -5.85 -6.51 -3.05
C ILE A 132 -6.97 -7.34 -2.41
N LEU A 133 -8.04 -7.65 -3.15
CA LEU A 133 -9.15 -8.46 -2.63
C LEU A 133 -8.68 -9.87 -2.23
N ALA A 134 -7.89 -10.52 -3.10
CA ALA A 134 -7.31 -11.83 -2.81
C ALA A 134 -6.38 -11.78 -1.58
N ALA A 135 -5.53 -10.76 -1.46
CA ALA A 135 -4.64 -10.60 -0.33
C ALA A 135 -5.40 -10.38 0.99
N VAL A 136 -6.49 -9.60 0.98
CA VAL A 136 -7.35 -9.39 2.16
C VAL A 136 -7.95 -10.71 2.64
N ILE A 137 -8.46 -11.53 1.71
CA ILE A 137 -9.00 -12.87 2.01
C ILE A 137 -7.91 -13.77 2.59
N LEU A 138 -6.73 -13.82 1.96
CA LEU A 138 -5.64 -14.69 2.41
C LEU A 138 -5.12 -14.32 3.80
N ILE A 139 -4.98 -13.03 4.11
CA ILE A 139 -4.54 -12.60 5.45
C ILE A 139 -5.59 -12.92 6.50
N PHE A 140 -6.88 -12.79 6.18
CA PHE A 140 -7.95 -13.15 7.09
C PHE A 140 -7.81 -14.59 7.58
N PHE A 141 -7.50 -15.52 6.68
CA PHE A 141 -7.33 -16.94 7.02
C PHE A 141 -5.95 -17.28 7.62
N LEU A 142 -4.86 -16.75 7.05
CA LEU A 142 -3.50 -17.15 7.44
C LEU A 142 -2.97 -16.39 8.66
N TYR A 143 -3.41 -15.15 8.87
CA TYR A 143 -2.93 -14.25 9.93
C TYR A 143 -4.09 -13.48 10.58
N PRO A 144 -5.03 -14.16 11.25
CA PRO A 144 -6.27 -13.55 11.74
C PRO A 144 -6.07 -12.44 12.77
N THR A 145 -5.01 -12.50 13.59
CA THR A 145 -4.66 -11.44 14.55
C THR A 145 -4.16 -10.20 13.83
N THR A 146 -3.21 -10.35 12.90
CA THR A 146 -2.72 -9.25 12.07
C THR A 146 -3.85 -8.62 11.26
N PHE A 147 -4.75 -9.44 10.70
CA PHE A 147 -5.93 -8.97 9.98
C PHE A 147 -6.77 -8.02 10.84
N LYS A 148 -7.15 -8.44 12.06
CA LYS A 148 -7.99 -7.64 12.97
C LYS A 148 -7.37 -6.27 13.27
N ILE A 149 -6.05 -6.20 13.38
CA ILE A 149 -5.33 -4.95 13.69
C ILE A 149 -5.27 -4.04 12.46
N ILE A 150 -4.92 -4.57 11.28
CA ILE A 150 -4.69 -3.76 10.08
C ILE A 150 -5.98 -3.40 9.33
N PHE A 151 -7.03 -4.23 9.41
CA PHE A 151 -8.22 -4.10 8.57
C PHE A 151 -8.91 -2.72 8.69
N PRO A 152 -9.13 -2.14 9.89
CA PRO A 152 -9.69 -0.80 10.02
C PRO A 152 -8.81 0.29 9.37
N ALA A 153 -7.49 0.20 9.54
CA ALA A 153 -6.53 1.10 8.90
C ALA A 153 -6.53 0.94 7.36
N ALA A 154 -6.69 -0.29 6.86
CA ALA A 154 -6.76 -0.56 5.43
C ALA A 154 -8.01 0.06 4.78
N ILE A 155 -9.15 0.09 5.49
CA ILE A 155 -10.37 0.79 5.03
C ILE A 155 -10.08 2.27 4.81
N LEU A 156 -9.38 2.95 5.73
CA LEU A 156 -9.01 4.36 5.59
C LEU A 156 -8.14 4.62 4.35
N ALA A 157 -7.16 3.75 4.10
CA ALA A 157 -6.35 3.80 2.89
C ALA A 157 -7.21 3.61 1.63
N GLY A 158 -8.14 2.65 1.67
CA GLY A 158 -9.13 2.41 0.61
C GLY A 158 -9.96 3.64 0.28
N ILE A 159 -10.55 4.30 1.28
CA ILE A 159 -11.34 5.53 1.13
C ILE A 159 -10.57 6.62 0.37
N LYS A 160 -9.29 6.83 0.72
CA LYS A 160 -8.45 7.83 0.04
C LYS A 160 -8.18 7.47 -1.42
N HIS A 161 -8.24 6.20 -1.78
CA HIS A 161 -8.05 5.72 -3.14
C HIS A 161 -9.32 5.81 -4.01
N ILE A 162 -10.53 5.83 -3.43
CA ILE A 162 -11.82 5.85 -4.16
C ILE A 162 -11.86 6.95 -5.22
N LYS A 163 -11.50 8.20 -4.86
CA LYS A 163 -11.55 9.33 -5.81
C LYS A 163 -10.67 9.07 -7.03
N ARG A 164 -9.46 8.55 -6.85
CA ARG A 164 -8.53 8.25 -7.97
C ARG A 164 -9.04 7.09 -8.82
N THR A 165 -9.58 6.04 -8.20
CA THR A 165 -10.14 4.91 -8.92
C THR A 165 -11.34 5.35 -9.76
N LYS A 166 -12.21 6.20 -9.22
CA LYS A 166 -13.35 6.77 -9.94
C LYS A 166 -12.91 7.64 -11.13
N THR A 167 -11.93 8.54 -10.94
CA THR A 167 -11.40 9.35 -12.05
C THR A 167 -10.77 8.49 -13.15
N PHE A 168 -10.15 7.34 -12.80
CA PHE A 168 -9.62 6.40 -13.77
C PHE A 168 -10.73 5.67 -14.55
N LEU A 169 -11.78 5.20 -13.85
CA LEU A 169 -12.92 4.53 -14.47
C LEU A 169 -13.72 5.46 -15.39
N GLU A 170 -13.77 6.75 -15.08
CA GLU A 170 -14.38 7.78 -15.94
C GLU A 170 -13.51 8.15 -17.17
N GLY A 171 -12.36 7.50 -17.37
CA GLY A 171 -11.47 7.76 -18.51
C GLY A 171 -10.74 9.11 -18.47
N LYS A 172 -10.76 9.80 -17.32
CA LYS A 172 -10.20 11.16 -17.15
C LYS A 172 -8.74 11.19 -16.67
N LEU A 173 -8.08 10.04 -16.55
CA LEU A 173 -6.67 9.94 -16.18
C LEU A 173 -5.87 9.30 -17.32
N VAL A 174 -5.18 10.14 -18.09
CA VAL A 174 -3.93 9.81 -18.77
C VAL A 174 -2.78 9.94 -17.77
#